data_AF-K4JXS1-F1
#
_entry.id   AF-K4JXS1-F1
#
_cell.length_a   1.000
_cell.length_b   1.000
_cell.length_c   1.000
_cell.angle_alpha   90.00
_cell.angle_beta   90.00
_cell.angle_gamma   90.00
#
_symmetry.space_group_name_H-M   'P 1'
#
loop_
_entity.id
_entity.type
_entity.pdbx_description
1 polymer ?
#
loop_
_entity_poly.entity_id
_entity_poly.type
_entity_poly.pdbx_seq_one_letter_code
_entity_poly.pdbx_strand_id
1 'polypeptide(L)'
;AQYPNGGWPQFWPHPKGYQVHITFNDDAMVSTLKMLRDIAEGREPYQDIVDKKQKKRMLEAFDKGIECILNTQIVTNGELTVWGQQHDE
;
A
#
# COMPACT_ATOMS: atom_id res chain seq x y z
N ALA A 1 3.91 -8.65 -4.98
CA ALA A 1 4.33 -7.24 -4.97
C ALA A 1 4.35 -6.73 -3.55
N GLN A 2 3.22 -6.66 -2.82
CA GLN A 2 3.20 -6.24 -1.42
C GLN A 2 4.19 -7.04 -0.55
N TYR A 3 4.96 -6.33 0.27
CA TYR A 3 5.90 -6.90 1.23
C TYR A 3 5.21 -7.47 2.48
N PRO A 4 5.89 -8.32 3.26
CA PRO A 4 5.33 -8.87 4.50
C PRO A 4 4.85 -7.82 5.50
N ASN A 5 5.53 -6.66 5.56
CA ASN A 5 5.19 -5.52 6.41
C ASN A 5 4.08 -4.61 5.84
N GLY A 6 3.52 -4.92 4.67
CA GLY A 6 2.43 -4.18 4.05
C GLY A 6 2.84 -3.10 3.04
N GLY A 7 4.14 -2.78 2.94
CA GLY A 7 4.66 -1.82 1.98
C GLY A 7 4.60 -2.30 0.53
N TRP A 8 4.67 -1.37 -0.43
CA TRP A 8 4.64 -1.66 -1.85
C TRP A 8 5.88 -1.11 -2.56
N PRO A 9 6.62 -1.93 -3.34
CA PRO A 9 7.73 -1.45 -4.15
C PRO A 9 7.23 -0.61 -5.32
N GLN A 10 8.11 0.22 -5.89
CA GLN A 10 7.80 0.95 -7.11
C GLN A 10 7.61 0.01 -8.31
N PHE A 11 8.40 -1.08 -8.37
CA PHE A 11 8.38 -2.03 -9.48
C PHE A 11 8.26 -3.47 -9.00
N TRP A 12 7.56 -4.29 -9.80
CA TRP A 12 7.47 -5.73 -9.64
C TRP A 12 7.26 -6.41 -11.00
N PRO A 13 7.91 -7.55 -11.29
CA PRO A 13 8.93 -8.24 -10.50
C PRO A 13 10.36 -7.66 -10.69
N HIS A 14 11.28 -8.05 -9.79
CA HIS A 14 12.72 -7.73 -9.84
C HIS A 14 13.11 -6.23 -9.74
N PRO A 15 12.64 -5.52 -8.69
CA PRO A 15 13.06 -4.13 -8.45
C PRO A 15 14.57 -4.02 -8.20
N LYS A 16 15.17 -2.90 -8.58
CA LYS A 16 16.60 -2.59 -8.35
C LYS A 16 16.79 -1.16 -7.87
N GLY A 17 17.86 -0.93 -7.10
CA GLY A 17 18.13 0.39 -6.54
C GLY A 17 16.95 0.85 -5.69
N TYR A 18 16.58 2.12 -5.79
CA TYR A 18 15.48 2.69 -4.99
C TYR A 18 14.09 2.09 -5.29
N GLN A 19 13.93 1.33 -6.38
CA GLN A 19 12.65 0.72 -6.75
C GLN A 19 12.19 -0.35 -5.75
N VAL A 20 13.12 -0.84 -4.91
CA VAL A 20 12.83 -1.85 -3.87
C VAL A 20 12.06 -1.24 -2.70
N HIS A 21 12.23 0.06 -2.44
CA HIS A 21 11.69 0.72 -1.27
C HIS A 21 10.16 0.83 -1.29
N ILE A 22 9.57 0.97 -0.10
CA ILE A 22 8.17 1.33 0.09
C ILE A 22 7.95 2.68 -0.59
N THR A 23 7.12 2.70 -1.62
CA THR A 23 7.03 3.87 -2.51
C THR A 23 5.71 4.63 -2.32
N PHE A 24 5.80 5.77 -1.66
CA PHE A 24 4.73 6.76 -1.60
C PHE A 24 4.77 7.76 -2.76
N ASN A 25 5.93 7.88 -3.42
CA ASN A 25 6.12 8.74 -4.59
C ASN A 25 5.01 8.55 -5.63
N ASP A 26 4.55 9.66 -6.23
CA ASP A 26 3.46 9.71 -7.21
C ASP A 26 2.16 9.01 -6.75
N ASP A 27 1.89 9.04 -5.44
CA ASP A 27 0.75 8.36 -4.80
C ASP A 27 0.71 6.84 -5.06
N ALA A 28 1.84 6.20 -5.39
CA ALA A 28 1.85 4.81 -5.87
C ALA A 28 1.21 3.85 -4.85
N MET A 29 1.67 3.87 -3.59
CA MET A 29 1.08 3.04 -2.54
C MET A 29 -0.36 3.47 -2.20
N VAL A 30 -0.63 4.77 -2.08
CA VAL A 30 -1.96 5.28 -1.71
C VAL A 30 -3.03 4.89 -2.75
N SER A 31 -2.72 5.08 -4.04
CA SER A 31 -3.61 4.72 -5.15
C SER A 31 -3.83 3.22 -5.23
N THR A 32 -2.77 2.42 -4.99
CA THR A 32 -2.88 0.96 -4.92
C THR A 32 -3.85 0.53 -3.81
N LEU A 33 -3.71 1.08 -2.60
CA LEU A 33 -4.59 0.74 -1.47
C LEU A 33 -6.03 1.18 -1.71
N LYS A 34 -6.25 2.39 -2.26
CA LYS A 34 -7.59 2.86 -2.64
C LYS A 34 -8.25 1.91 -3.64
N MET A 35 -7.52 1.52 -4.69
CA MET A 35 -8.01 0.58 -5.70
C MET A 35 -8.38 -0.78 -5.09
N LEU A 36 -7.53 -1.34 -4.22
CA LEU A 36 -7.82 -2.61 -3.54
C LEU A 36 -9.10 -2.55 -2.71
N ARG A 37 -9.28 -1.47 -1.93
CA ARG A 37 -10.50 -1.25 -1.15
C ARG A 37 -11.72 -1.11 -2.05
N ASP A 38 -11.64 -0.27 -3.08
CA ASP A 38 -12.78 0.05 -3.94
C ASP A 38 -13.23 -1.21 -4.74
N ILE A 39 -12.30 -2.06 -5.19
CA ILE A 39 -12.61 -3.37 -5.78
C ILE A 39 -13.24 -4.31 -4.74
N ALA A 40 -12.67 -4.40 -3.54
CA ALA A 40 -13.15 -5.31 -2.51
C ALA A 40 -14.58 -4.98 -2.05
N GLU A 41 -14.89 -3.68 -1.97
CA GLU A 41 -16.20 -3.16 -1.60
C GLU A 41 -17.19 -3.12 -2.78
N GLY A 42 -16.74 -3.39 -4.00
CA GLY A 42 -17.59 -3.37 -5.20
C GLY A 42 -18.11 -1.97 -5.53
N ARG A 43 -17.30 -0.93 -5.28
CA ARG A 43 -17.60 0.44 -5.68
C ARG A 43 -17.45 0.58 -7.19
N GLU A 44 -18.25 1.44 -7.82
CA GLU A 44 -18.12 1.76 -9.25
C GLU A 44 -16.66 2.09 -9.60
N PRO A 45 -16.09 1.53 -10.69
CA PRO A 45 -16.68 0.65 -11.71
C PRO A 45 -16.41 -0.86 -11.47
N TYR A 46 -16.15 -1.29 -10.24
CA TYR A 46 -15.63 -2.62 -9.89
C TYR A 46 -16.69 -3.61 -9.37
N GLN A 47 -17.95 -3.46 -9.79
CA GLN A 47 -19.01 -4.39 -9.41
C GLN A 47 -18.76 -5.79 -9.96
N ASP A 48 -18.88 -6.78 -9.08
CA ASP A 48 -18.91 -8.22 -9.41
C ASP A 48 -17.73 -8.76 -10.25
N ILE A 49 -16.59 -8.05 -10.28
CA ILE A 49 -15.37 -8.48 -10.99
C ILE A 49 -14.49 -9.45 -10.17
N VAL A 50 -14.81 -9.67 -8.89
CA VAL A 50 -14.04 -10.52 -7.97
C VAL A 50 -14.91 -11.35 -7.03
N ASP A 51 -14.42 -12.53 -6.66
CA ASP A 51 -15.08 -13.44 -5.71
C ASP A 51 -14.85 -13.05 -4.24
N LYS A 52 -15.56 -13.71 -3.32
CA LYS A 52 -15.44 -13.46 -1.86
C LYS A 52 -14.02 -13.68 -1.32
N LYS A 53 -13.26 -14.63 -1.88
CA LYS A 53 -11.90 -14.95 -1.43
C LYS A 53 -10.93 -13.85 -1.86
N GLN A 54 -11.08 -13.32 -3.07
CA GLN A 54 -10.34 -12.18 -3.58
C GLN A 54 -10.66 -10.93 -2.77
N LYS A 55 -11.94 -10.65 -2.49
CA LYS A 55 -12.35 -9.53 -1.61
C LYS A 55 -11.65 -9.58 -0.25
N LYS A 56 -11.67 -10.74 0.42
CA LYS A 56 -10.99 -10.92 1.72
C LYS A 56 -9.50 -10.62 1.63
N ARG A 57 -8.81 -11.17 0.61
CA ARG A 57 -7.36 -10.94 0.41
C ARG A 57 -7.03 -9.48 0.14
N MET A 58 -7.89 -8.77 -0.59
CA MET A 58 -7.70 -7.34 -0.87
C MET A 58 -7.86 -6.48 0.38
N LEU A 59 -8.85 -6.79 1.24
CA LEU A 59 -9.02 -6.10 2.52
C LEU A 59 -7.86 -6.40 3.49
N GLU A 60 -7.41 -7.65 3.56
CA GLU A 60 -6.22 -8.00 4.36
C GLU A 60 -4.96 -7.25 3.87
N ALA A 61 -4.78 -7.11 2.55
CA ALA A 61 -3.71 -6.32 1.96
C ALA A 61 -3.86 -4.82 2.24
N PHE A 62 -5.10 -4.31 2.23
CA PHE A 62 -5.41 -2.94 2.58
C PHE A 62 -5.03 -2.62 4.03
N ASP A 63 -5.49 -3.45 4.97
CA ASP A 63 -5.23 -3.27 6.41
C ASP A 63 -3.72 -3.28 6.72
N LYS A 64 -2.96 -4.21 6.11
CA LYS A 64 -1.50 -4.21 6.21
C LYS A 64 -0.85 -2.96 5.63
N GLY A 65 -1.39 -2.44 4.53
CA GLY A 65 -0.93 -1.19 3.93
C GLY A 65 -1.15 0.00 4.85
N ILE A 66 -2.29 0.06 5.55
CA ILE A 66 -2.56 1.08 6.57
C ILE A 66 -1.59 0.95 7.75
N GLU A 67 -1.35 -0.27 8.24
CA GLU A 67 -0.35 -0.52 9.29
C GLU A 67 1.05 -0.05 8.87
N CYS A 68 1.46 -0.36 7.63
CA CYS A 68 2.72 0.11 7.07
C CYS A 68 2.81 1.65 7.02
N ILE A 69 1.73 2.33 6.61
CA ILE A 69 1.69 3.81 6.61
C ILE A 69 1.90 4.34 8.03
N LEU A 70 1.17 3.83 9.02
CA LEU A 70 1.30 4.30 10.41
C LEU A 70 2.72 4.04 10.96
N ASN A 71 3.30 2.87 10.68
CA ASN A 71 4.62 2.49 11.16
C ASN A 71 5.76 3.27 10.48
N THR A 72 5.53 3.85 9.31
CA THR A 72 6.53 4.63 8.56
C THR A 72 6.37 6.15 8.75
N GLN A 73 5.43 6.60 9.59
CA GLN A 73 5.27 8.02 9.86
C GLN A 73 6.50 8.58 10.59
N ILE A 74 7.06 9.67 10.07
CA ILE A 74 8.25 10.27 10.63
C ILE A 74 7.91 10.91 11.98
N VAL A 75 8.65 10.52 13.02
CA VAL A 75 8.59 11.14 14.35
C VAL A 75 9.78 12.07 14.52
N THR A 76 9.52 13.36 14.74
CA THR A 76 10.55 14.36 15.04
C THR A 76 10.29 14.94 16.42
N ASN A 77 11.28 14.87 17.32
CA ASN A 77 11.16 15.38 18.69
C ASN A 77 9.93 14.83 19.46
N GLY A 78 9.53 13.59 19.19
CA GLY A 78 8.36 12.96 19.80
C GLY A 78 7.03 13.31 19.15
N GLU A 79 7.01 14.14 18.11
CA GLU A 79 5.80 14.52 17.39
C GLU A 79 5.71 13.79 16.04
N LEU A 80 4.51 13.29 15.72
CA LEU A 80 4.20 12.69 14.42
C LEU A 80 4.13 13.78 13.35
N THR A 81 4.78 13.54 12.22
CA THR A 81 4.87 14.52 11.12
C THR A 81 4.25 13.95 9.83
N VAL A 82 5.07 13.67 8.82
CA VAL A 82 4.68 13.27 7.47
C VAL A 82 5.43 12.01 7.04
N TRP A 83 5.39 11.71 5.74
CA TRP A 83 6.17 10.66 5.09
C TRP A 83 7.09 11.26 4.03
N GLY A 84 8.28 10.68 3.88
CA GLY A 84 9.10 10.90 2.68
C GLY A 84 8.52 10.18 1.45
N GLN A 85 9.11 10.43 0.28
CA GLN A 85 8.66 9.80 -0.97
C GLN A 85 8.90 8.28 -1.01
N GLN A 86 9.93 7.80 -0.32
CA GLN A 86 10.25 6.37 -0.18
C GLN A 86 10.75 6.07 1.24
N HIS A 87 10.56 4.83 1.68
CA HIS A 87 11.09 4.29 2.95
C HIS A 87 11.69 2.90 2.72
N ASP A 88 12.72 2.55 3.48
CA ASP A 88 13.27 1.19 3.45
C ASP A 88 12.18 0.15 3.76
N GLU A 89 12.27 -1.00 3.09
CA GLU A 89 11.28 -2.09 3.14
C GLU A 89 11.27 -2.92 4.42
#